data_AF-A0A5J5FVX0-F1
#
_entry.id   AF-A0A5J5FVX0-F1
#
_cell.length_a   1.000
_cell.length_b   1.000
_cell.length_c   1.000
_cell.angle_alpha   90.00
_cell.angle_beta   90.00
_cell.angle_gamma   90.00
#
_symmetry.space_group_name_H-M   'P 1'
#
loop_
_entity.id
_entity.type
_entity.pdbx_description
1 polymer ?
#
loop_
_entity_poly.entity_id
_entity_poly.type
_entity_poly.pdbx_seq_one_letter_code
_entity_poly.pdbx_strand_id
1 'polypeptide(L)'
;MPEIPIPFITAFLLLVLFLRIRLMRGKGRPAKTETAFIAISCLSIILCGLNWGTTFSIPTFFQPIVAATVPPLFWLYAASGKANEKRRAWRHLLPPLCVAVLLATENPGRWPLVDLSLMMIFAGYGIALIHAALDRSTDCGDARRLWQKAPFWAGVYFVVSAIIDIIIALELDVGNGQRVPEIIGVAHIATLLVLTFFIVTKKSAPAENKPSNKTQPASDGDLELADKLEQFIRINRLYTDPNMTLQRLARRMGIPARHISETINRVYGRNISQVMNSYRLDEVKRLLSQTDSRITDIMLDCGFQTKSNFNREFLKATGMTPSQWRRANAAPSSAIADATPASENR
;
A
#
# COMPACT_ATOMS: atom_id res chain seq x y z
N MET A 1 -22.92 -20.14 26.67
CA MET A 1 -23.22 -18.81 26.08
C MET A 1 -23.06 -18.94 24.57
N PRO A 2 -23.79 -18.21 23.72
CA PRO A 2 -23.56 -18.28 22.28
C PRO A 2 -22.17 -17.71 21.96
N GLU A 3 -21.20 -18.59 21.76
CA GLU A 3 -19.86 -18.23 21.31
C GLU A 3 -19.97 -17.82 19.84
N ILE A 4 -19.48 -16.63 19.50
CA ILE A 4 -19.47 -16.15 18.11
C ILE A 4 -18.34 -16.86 17.38
N PRO A 5 -18.61 -17.63 16.30
CA PRO A 5 -17.55 -18.28 15.55
C PRO A 5 -16.49 -17.31 15.03
N ILE A 6 -15.21 -17.68 15.19
CA ILE A 6 -14.04 -16.91 14.76
C ILE A 6 -14.12 -16.42 13.30
N PRO A 7 -14.68 -17.20 12.34
CA PRO A 7 -14.82 -16.73 10.96
C PRO A 7 -15.64 -15.43 10.84
N PHE A 8 -16.67 -15.22 11.65
CA PHE A 8 -17.44 -13.96 11.60
C PHE A 8 -16.59 -12.74 11.98
N ILE A 9 -15.72 -12.90 12.97
CA ILE A 9 -14.76 -11.86 13.38
C ILE A 9 -13.78 -11.58 12.25
N THR A 10 -13.29 -12.62 11.55
CA THR A 10 -12.38 -12.45 10.41
C THR A 10 -13.05 -11.73 9.23
N ALA A 11 -14.32 -12.04 8.93
CA ALA A 11 -15.09 -11.35 7.89
C ALA A 11 -15.32 -9.87 8.23
N PHE A 12 -15.63 -9.58 9.50
CA PHE A 12 -15.80 -8.21 9.98
C PHE A 12 -14.50 -7.40 9.88
N LEU A 13 -13.36 -7.95 10.32
CA LEU A 13 -12.08 -7.25 10.24
C LEU A 13 -11.61 -7.05 8.79
N LEU A 14 -11.90 -7.99 7.89
CA LEU A 14 -11.66 -7.82 6.46
C LEU A 14 -12.47 -6.62 5.91
N LEU A 15 -13.74 -6.50 6.30
CA LEU A 15 -14.60 -5.37 5.93
C LEU A 15 -14.07 -4.03 6.48
N VAL A 16 -13.64 -4.00 7.75
CA VAL A 16 -13.06 -2.80 8.38
C VAL A 16 -11.78 -2.37 7.67
N LEU A 17 -10.86 -3.31 7.38
CA LEU A 17 -9.64 -3.04 6.62
C LEU A 17 -9.98 -2.45 5.25
N PHE A 18 -11.00 -2.97 4.57
CA PHE A 18 -11.43 -2.45 3.28
C PHE A 18 -11.98 -1.02 3.38
N LEU A 19 -12.91 -0.77 4.30
CA LEU A 19 -13.48 0.56 4.50
C LEU A 19 -12.39 1.57 4.79
N ARG A 20 -11.40 1.19 5.63
CA ARG A 20 -10.22 2.03 5.87
C ARG A 20 -9.43 2.29 4.59
N ILE A 21 -9.12 1.27 3.79
CA ILE A 21 -8.40 1.44 2.52
C ILE A 21 -9.17 2.36 1.56
N ARG A 22 -10.50 2.27 1.52
CA ARG A 22 -11.38 3.10 0.70
C ARG A 22 -11.44 4.55 1.14
N LEU A 23 -11.63 4.79 2.44
CA LEU A 23 -11.62 6.13 3.01
C LEU A 23 -10.27 6.83 2.79
N MET A 24 -9.18 6.05 2.72
CA MET A 24 -7.83 6.55 2.49
C MET A 24 -7.47 6.73 1.01
N ARG A 25 -8.13 6.04 0.07
CA ARG A 25 -7.90 6.17 -1.37
C ARG A 25 -8.89 7.17 -1.98
N GLY A 26 -8.41 8.33 -2.41
CA GLY A 26 -9.20 9.31 -3.16
C GLY A 26 -9.92 8.69 -4.38
N LYS A 27 -11.07 9.27 -4.75
CA LYS A 27 -11.96 8.85 -5.85
C LYS A 27 -11.18 8.74 -7.18
N GLY A 28 -10.76 7.54 -7.58
CA GLY A 28 -10.01 7.41 -8.85
C GLY A 28 -9.78 6.00 -9.43
N ARG A 29 -10.09 4.90 -8.73
CA ARG A 29 -9.99 3.54 -9.30
C ARG A 29 -11.36 2.90 -9.47
N PRO A 30 -11.55 2.01 -10.47
CA PRO A 30 -12.83 1.34 -10.72
C PRO A 30 -13.21 0.55 -9.49
N ALA A 31 -14.19 1.09 -8.77
CA ALA A 31 -14.66 0.60 -7.49
C ALA A 31 -15.20 -0.84 -7.53
N LYS A 32 -15.62 -1.32 -8.71
CA LYS A 32 -16.49 -2.48 -8.87
C LYS A 32 -15.80 -3.83 -8.62
N THR A 33 -14.58 -4.04 -9.15
CA THR A 33 -13.86 -5.32 -8.99
C THR A 33 -13.32 -5.51 -7.57
N GLU A 34 -12.86 -4.43 -6.95
CA GLU A 34 -12.38 -4.42 -5.56
C GLU A 34 -13.53 -4.70 -4.58
N THR A 35 -14.70 -4.08 -4.77
CA THR A 35 -15.89 -4.37 -3.94
C THR A 35 -16.39 -5.79 -4.15
N ALA A 36 -16.38 -6.29 -5.39
CA ALA A 36 -16.82 -7.64 -5.69
C ALA A 36 -15.92 -8.69 -5.03
N PHE A 37 -14.60 -8.53 -5.12
CA PHE A 37 -13.64 -9.42 -4.45
C PHE A 37 -13.92 -9.51 -2.93
N ILE A 38 -14.17 -8.36 -2.30
CA ILE A 38 -14.32 -8.29 -0.84
C ILE A 38 -15.68 -8.82 -0.39
N ALA A 39 -16.74 -8.48 -1.12
CA ALA A 39 -18.05 -9.06 -0.87
C ALA A 39 -18.01 -10.59 -0.96
N ILE A 40 -17.34 -11.13 -1.98
CA ILE A 40 -17.23 -12.59 -2.19
C ILE A 40 -16.32 -13.24 -1.15
N SER A 41 -15.23 -12.58 -0.74
CA SER A 41 -14.36 -13.07 0.33
C SER A 41 -15.07 -13.08 1.69
N CYS A 42 -15.80 -12.01 2.04
CA CYS A 42 -16.63 -11.97 3.23
C CYS A 42 -17.71 -13.05 3.21
N LEU A 43 -18.40 -13.22 2.07
CA LEU A 43 -19.40 -14.28 1.90
C LEU A 43 -18.79 -15.67 2.11
N SER A 44 -17.62 -15.95 1.51
CA SER A 44 -16.92 -17.23 1.67
C SER A 44 -16.59 -17.53 3.13
N ILE A 45 -16.10 -16.53 3.88
CA ILE A 45 -15.73 -16.68 5.29
C ILE A 45 -16.98 -16.87 6.18
N ILE A 46 -18.06 -16.12 5.91
CA ILE A 46 -19.33 -16.24 6.63
C ILE A 46 -19.93 -17.63 6.44
N LEU A 47 -19.92 -18.16 5.21
CA LEU A 47 -20.41 -19.51 4.92
C LEU A 47 -19.59 -20.57 5.64
N CYS A 48 -18.26 -20.44 5.65
CA CYS A 48 -17.38 -21.30 6.44
C CYS A 48 -17.74 -21.28 7.94
N GLY A 49 -17.95 -20.09 8.51
CA GLY A 49 -18.35 -19.91 9.91
C GLY A 49 -19.70 -20.49 10.26
N LEU A 50 -20.67 -20.42 9.34
CA LEU A 50 -21.98 -21.04 9.53
C LEU A 50 -21.87 -22.57 9.54
N ASN A 51 -21.08 -23.14 8.63
CA ASN A 51 -20.93 -24.59 8.47
C ASN A 51 -20.20 -25.26 9.64
N TRP A 52 -19.15 -24.63 10.16
CA TRP A 52 -18.27 -25.23 11.18
C TRP A 52 -18.49 -24.65 12.59
N GLY A 53 -19.16 -23.51 12.71
CA GLY A 53 -19.30 -22.78 13.97
C GLY A 53 -20.72 -22.71 14.53
N THR A 54 -21.74 -23.18 13.79
CA THR A 54 -23.13 -23.15 14.27
C THR A 54 -23.76 -24.54 14.19
N THR A 55 -24.75 -24.79 15.04
CA THR A 55 -25.57 -26.01 14.99
C THR A 55 -26.56 -26.03 13.82
N PHE A 56 -26.61 -24.96 13.01
CA PHE A 56 -27.51 -24.84 11.88
C PHE A 56 -26.87 -25.37 10.59
N SER A 57 -27.41 -26.47 10.06
CA SER A 57 -27.01 -27.04 8.78
C SER A 57 -27.66 -26.29 7.62
N ILE A 58 -27.08 -25.16 7.22
CA ILE A 58 -27.46 -24.50 5.96
C ILE A 58 -26.99 -25.41 4.81
N PRO A 59 -27.77 -25.55 3.71
CA PRO A 59 -27.29 -26.28 2.53
C PRO A 59 -26.09 -25.55 1.91
N THR A 60 -24.89 -26.01 2.25
CA THR A 60 -23.59 -25.43 1.86
C THR A 60 -23.10 -25.89 0.49
N PHE A 61 -24.03 -26.36 -0.36
CA PHE A 61 -23.73 -26.81 -1.72
C PHE A 61 -22.95 -25.77 -2.54
N PHE A 62 -23.29 -24.49 -2.42
CA PHE A 62 -22.63 -23.42 -3.19
C PHE A 62 -21.30 -22.93 -2.59
N GLN A 63 -20.91 -23.38 -1.39
CA GLN A 63 -19.71 -22.91 -0.70
C GLN A 63 -18.41 -23.14 -1.50
N PRO A 64 -18.17 -24.31 -2.12
CA PRO A 64 -17.00 -24.54 -2.98
C PRO A 64 -16.95 -23.57 -4.16
N ILE A 65 -18.08 -23.25 -4.78
CA ILE A 65 -18.15 -22.34 -5.93
C ILE A 65 -17.76 -20.92 -5.49
N VAL A 66 -18.28 -20.46 -4.35
CA VAL A 66 -17.94 -19.15 -3.78
C VAL A 66 -16.44 -19.08 -3.46
N ALA A 67 -15.89 -20.11 -2.82
CA ALA A 67 -14.46 -20.19 -2.49
C ALA A 67 -13.58 -20.17 -3.74
N ALA A 68 -13.93 -20.96 -4.77
CA ALA A 68 -13.21 -21.04 -6.04
C ALA A 68 -13.16 -19.70 -6.80
N THR A 69 -14.11 -18.80 -6.51
CA THR A 69 -14.19 -17.48 -7.14
C THR A 69 -13.22 -16.46 -6.52
N VAL A 70 -12.76 -16.69 -5.28
CA VAL A 70 -11.90 -15.75 -4.55
C VAL A 70 -10.53 -15.52 -5.23
N PRO A 71 -9.72 -16.56 -5.56
CA PRO A 71 -8.40 -16.34 -6.17
C PRO A 71 -8.44 -15.71 -7.58
N PRO A 72 -9.31 -16.14 -8.51
CA PRO A 72 -9.44 -15.50 -9.83
C PRO A 72 -9.86 -14.03 -9.75
N LEU A 73 -10.77 -13.66 -8.83
CA LEU A 73 -11.16 -12.27 -8.64
C LEU A 73 -10.02 -11.41 -8.12
N PHE A 74 -9.22 -11.94 -7.18
CA PHE A 74 -8.05 -11.21 -6.71
C PHE A 74 -7.04 -10.99 -7.82
N TRP A 75 -6.81 -12.00 -8.67
CA TRP A 75 -5.95 -11.88 -9.84
C TRP A 75 -6.43 -10.76 -10.77
N LEU A 76 -7.71 -10.76 -11.14
CA LEU A 76 -8.30 -9.72 -11.98
C LEU A 76 -8.20 -8.33 -11.34
N TYR A 77 -8.36 -8.23 -10.02
CA TYR A 77 -8.13 -6.99 -9.28
C TYR A 77 -6.66 -6.55 -9.39
N ALA A 78 -5.70 -7.44 -9.13
CA ALA A 78 -4.27 -7.17 -9.21
C ALA A 78 -3.79 -6.86 -10.65
N ALA A 79 -4.51 -7.38 -11.65
CA ALA A 79 -4.24 -7.24 -13.08
C ALA A 79 -5.05 -6.11 -13.76
N SER A 80 -5.97 -5.45 -13.06
CA SER A 80 -6.96 -4.48 -13.59
C SER A 80 -6.41 -3.26 -14.35
N GLY A 81 -5.08 -3.06 -14.36
CA GLY A 81 -4.40 -2.03 -15.16
C GLY A 81 -3.88 -2.49 -16.53
N LYS A 82 -3.99 -3.79 -16.87
CA LYS A 82 -3.46 -4.35 -18.13
C LYS A 82 -4.59 -4.55 -19.15
N ALA A 83 -4.54 -3.84 -20.27
CA ALA A 83 -5.55 -3.92 -21.34
C ALA A 83 -5.73 -5.36 -21.88
N ASN A 84 -4.64 -6.13 -21.95
CA ASN A 84 -4.65 -7.50 -22.47
C ASN A 84 -5.34 -8.49 -21.50
N GLU A 85 -5.24 -8.27 -20.19
CA GLU A 85 -5.90 -9.09 -19.16
C GLU A 85 -7.40 -8.85 -19.15
N LYS A 86 -7.85 -7.62 -19.39
CA LYS A 86 -9.28 -7.31 -19.51
C LYS A 86 -9.96 -8.08 -20.65
N ARG A 87 -9.24 -8.32 -21.75
CA ARG A 87 -9.73 -9.10 -22.91
C ARG A 87 -9.78 -10.60 -22.64
N ARG A 88 -8.93 -11.11 -21.74
CA ARG A 88 -8.85 -12.53 -21.36
C ARG A 88 -9.54 -12.85 -20.04
N ALA A 89 -10.25 -11.88 -19.45
CA ALA A 89 -10.89 -12.01 -18.14
C ALA A 89 -11.87 -13.19 -18.05
N TRP A 90 -12.52 -13.57 -19.16
CA TRP A 90 -13.43 -14.70 -19.22
C TRP A 90 -12.75 -16.04 -18.85
N ARG A 91 -11.44 -16.19 -19.06
CA ARG A 91 -10.70 -17.41 -18.68
C ARG A 91 -10.70 -17.65 -17.18
N HIS A 92 -10.83 -16.57 -16.40
CA HIS A 92 -10.87 -16.63 -14.94
C HIS A 92 -12.26 -17.02 -14.39
N LEU A 93 -13.26 -17.18 -15.26
CA LEU A 93 -14.56 -17.79 -14.91
C LEU A 93 -14.53 -19.31 -15.05
N LEU A 94 -13.55 -19.88 -15.74
CA LEU A 94 -13.43 -21.32 -15.92
C LEU A 94 -13.25 -22.07 -14.59
N PRO A 95 -12.39 -21.65 -13.64
CA PRO A 95 -12.20 -22.42 -12.41
C PRO A 95 -13.46 -22.56 -11.55
N PRO A 96 -14.22 -21.48 -11.25
CA PRO A 96 -15.50 -21.62 -10.54
C PRO A 96 -16.54 -22.45 -11.29
N LEU A 97 -16.56 -22.36 -12.63
CA LEU A 97 -17.45 -23.18 -13.46
C LEU A 97 -17.08 -24.66 -13.40
N CYS A 98 -15.78 -24.99 -13.45
CA CYS A 98 -15.30 -26.36 -13.28
C CYS A 98 -15.73 -26.93 -11.92
N VAL A 99 -15.59 -26.15 -10.84
CA VAL A 99 -16.05 -26.55 -9.50
C VAL A 99 -17.56 -26.79 -9.48
N ALA A 100 -18.35 -25.91 -10.11
CA ALA A 100 -19.80 -26.06 -10.20
C ALA A 100 -20.21 -27.34 -10.97
N VAL A 101 -19.51 -27.66 -12.06
CA VAL A 101 -19.73 -28.90 -12.82
C VAL A 101 -19.35 -30.13 -12.00
N LEU A 102 -18.17 -30.11 -11.37
CA LEU A 102 -17.71 -31.22 -10.53
C LEU A 102 -18.74 -31.51 -9.43
N LEU A 103 -19.16 -30.47 -8.74
CA LEU A 103 -20.18 -30.54 -7.69
C LEU A 103 -21.53 -31.08 -8.19
N ALA A 104 -21.95 -30.72 -9.40
CA ALA A 104 -23.20 -31.24 -9.99
C ALA A 104 -23.09 -32.71 -10.45
N THR A 105 -21.87 -33.21 -10.66
CA THR A 105 -21.58 -34.58 -11.13
C THR A 105 -21.00 -35.48 -10.03
N GLU A 106 -20.91 -34.96 -8.81
CA GLU A 106 -20.25 -35.64 -7.70
C GLU A 106 -21.11 -36.83 -7.24
N ASN A 107 -20.50 -38.02 -7.25
CA ASN A 107 -21.13 -39.24 -6.76
C ASN A 107 -20.59 -39.55 -5.36
N PRO A 108 -21.46 -39.75 -4.36
CA PRO A 108 -21.04 -40.17 -3.02
C PRO A 108 -20.21 -41.46 -3.10
N GLY A 109 -18.97 -41.43 -2.58
CA GLY A 109 -18.05 -42.59 -2.57
C GLY A 109 -16.95 -42.59 -3.65
N ARG A 110 -16.85 -41.55 -4.49
CA ARG A 110 -15.68 -41.30 -5.34
C ARG A 110 -14.69 -40.35 -4.65
N TRP A 111 -13.50 -40.22 -5.23
CA TRP A 111 -12.44 -39.30 -4.79
C TRP A 111 -12.97 -37.86 -4.59
N PRO A 112 -12.47 -37.10 -3.59
CA PRO A 112 -12.93 -35.75 -3.28
C PRO A 112 -12.42 -34.74 -4.32
N LEU A 113 -12.96 -34.82 -5.54
CA LEU A 113 -12.51 -34.02 -6.69
C LEU A 113 -12.79 -32.53 -6.50
N VAL A 114 -13.85 -32.18 -5.80
CA VAL A 114 -14.16 -30.78 -5.46
C VAL A 114 -13.06 -30.19 -4.58
N ASP A 115 -12.69 -30.88 -3.50
CA ASP A 115 -11.64 -30.40 -2.58
C ASP A 115 -10.27 -30.31 -3.27
N LEU A 116 -9.91 -31.33 -4.05
CA LEU A 116 -8.68 -31.31 -4.84
C LEU A 116 -8.65 -30.14 -5.83
N SER A 117 -9.79 -29.85 -6.47
CA SER A 117 -9.88 -28.72 -7.40
C SER A 117 -9.71 -27.37 -6.69
N LEU A 118 -10.26 -27.21 -5.48
CA LEU A 118 -10.06 -26.00 -4.67
C LEU A 118 -8.60 -25.82 -4.29
N MET A 119 -7.93 -26.87 -3.80
CA MET A 119 -6.51 -26.85 -3.47
C MET A 119 -5.66 -26.40 -4.67
N MET A 120 -5.94 -26.96 -5.84
CA MET A 120 -5.22 -26.63 -7.09
C MET A 120 -5.47 -25.19 -7.55
N ILE A 121 -6.70 -24.68 -7.41
CA ILE A 121 -7.04 -23.29 -7.74
C ILE A 121 -6.29 -22.34 -6.81
N PHE A 122 -6.37 -22.53 -5.49
CA PHE A 122 -5.70 -21.68 -4.52
C PHE A 122 -4.17 -21.69 -4.69
N ALA A 123 -3.56 -22.88 -4.82
CA ALA A 123 -2.13 -23.01 -5.05
C ALA A 123 -1.70 -22.37 -6.39
N GLY A 124 -2.42 -22.65 -7.47
CA GLY A 124 -2.09 -22.15 -8.81
C GLY A 124 -2.13 -20.63 -8.92
N TYR A 125 -3.21 -19.99 -8.43
CA TYR A 125 -3.30 -18.54 -8.37
C TYR A 125 -2.33 -17.93 -7.36
N GLY A 126 -2.08 -18.61 -6.24
CA GLY A 126 -1.11 -18.21 -5.24
C GLY A 126 0.30 -18.09 -5.82
N ILE A 127 0.77 -19.15 -6.47
CA ILE A 127 2.08 -19.20 -7.14
C ILE A 127 2.14 -18.17 -8.27
N ALA A 128 1.11 -18.06 -9.09
CA ALA A 128 1.06 -17.08 -10.18
C ALA A 128 1.19 -15.64 -9.65
N LEU A 129 0.54 -15.31 -8.53
CA LEU A 129 0.63 -13.98 -7.90
C LEU A 129 2.02 -13.70 -7.35
N ILE A 130 2.66 -14.70 -6.74
CA ILE A 130 4.03 -14.59 -6.24
C ILE A 130 4.99 -14.35 -7.39
N HIS A 131 4.95 -15.16 -8.46
CA HIS A 131 5.78 -14.97 -9.65
C HIS A 131 5.54 -13.60 -10.29
N ALA A 132 4.28 -13.21 -10.49
CA ALA A 132 3.95 -11.89 -11.03
C ALA A 132 4.41 -10.72 -10.14
N ALA A 133 4.57 -10.93 -8.83
CA ALA A 133 5.12 -9.94 -7.92
C ALA A 133 6.65 -9.88 -7.98
N LEU A 134 7.31 -11.04 -8.12
CA LEU A 134 8.76 -11.19 -8.25
C LEU A 134 9.27 -10.61 -9.59
N ASP A 135 8.62 -10.93 -10.70
CA ASP A 135 8.96 -10.39 -12.04
C ASP A 135 8.87 -8.85 -12.09
N ARG A 136 8.00 -8.25 -11.27
CA ARG A 136 7.87 -6.79 -11.16
C ARG A 136 8.91 -6.15 -10.25
N SER A 137 9.80 -6.92 -9.63
CA SER A 137 10.85 -6.40 -8.75
C SER A 137 12.21 -6.34 -9.42
N THR A 138 12.48 -7.26 -10.35
CA THR A 138 13.66 -7.26 -11.20
C THR A 138 13.72 -5.99 -12.07
N ASP A 139 12.57 -5.51 -12.53
CA ASP A 139 12.44 -4.31 -13.37
C ASP A 139 12.71 -2.97 -12.65
N CYS A 140 12.84 -2.95 -11.32
CA CYS A 140 13.03 -1.71 -10.54
C CYS A 140 14.23 -1.75 -9.58
N GLY A 141 15.08 -2.79 -9.59
CA GLY A 141 16.30 -2.87 -8.75
C GLY A 141 16.09 -2.91 -7.22
N ASP A 142 14.88 -2.70 -6.71
CA ASP A 142 14.55 -2.60 -5.28
C ASP A 142 13.85 -3.87 -4.76
N ALA A 143 14.59 -4.98 -4.62
CA ALA A 143 14.10 -6.22 -3.99
C ALA A 143 13.57 -5.98 -2.55
N ARG A 144 14.08 -4.94 -1.88
CA ARG A 144 13.70 -4.57 -0.50
C ARG A 144 12.25 -4.08 -0.36
N ARG A 145 11.56 -3.74 -1.45
CA ARG A 145 10.14 -3.30 -1.46
C ARG A 145 9.15 -4.39 -1.89
N LEU A 146 9.61 -5.61 -2.18
CA LEU A 146 8.74 -6.76 -2.53
C LEU A 146 7.69 -7.04 -1.46
N TRP A 147 8.12 -7.09 -0.20
CA TRP A 147 7.28 -7.29 0.99
C TRP A 147 6.25 -6.17 1.23
N GLN A 148 6.32 -5.05 0.49
CA GLN A 148 5.33 -3.97 0.58
C GLN A 148 4.21 -4.09 -0.48
N LYS A 149 4.33 -5.03 -1.43
CA LYS A 149 3.35 -5.21 -2.51
C LYS A 149 2.26 -6.19 -2.07
N ALA A 150 1.02 -5.70 -2.01
CA ALA A 150 -0.18 -6.49 -1.71
C ALA A 150 -0.34 -7.83 -2.50
N PRO A 151 -0.03 -7.93 -3.81
CA PRO A 151 -0.20 -9.20 -4.54
C PRO A 151 0.73 -10.32 -4.06
N PHE A 152 1.92 -10.01 -3.56
CA PHE A 152 2.84 -11.01 -3.03
C PHE A 152 2.24 -11.71 -1.81
N TRP A 153 1.80 -10.93 -0.83
CA TRP A 153 1.19 -11.46 0.40
C TRP A 153 -0.13 -12.18 0.16
N ALA A 154 -0.94 -11.71 -0.80
CA ALA A 154 -2.14 -12.44 -1.21
C ALA A 154 -1.81 -13.79 -1.84
N GLY A 155 -0.73 -13.85 -2.66
CA GLY A 155 -0.26 -15.11 -3.21
C GLY A 155 0.23 -16.09 -2.13
N VAL A 156 1.02 -15.60 -1.17
CA VAL A 156 1.45 -16.39 0.01
C VAL A 156 0.24 -16.90 0.79
N TYR A 157 -0.75 -16.05 1.05
CA TYR A 157 -1.98 -16.44 1.74
C TYR A 157 -2.72 -17.57 1.01
N PHE A 158 -2.88 -17.50 -0.31
CA PHE A 158 -3.55 -18.57 -1.06
C PHE A 158 -2.78 -19.89 -1.04
N VAL A 159 -1.44 -19.86 -1.11
CA VAL A 159 -0.63 -21.08 -0.98
C VAL A 159 -0.78 -21.69 0.41
N VAL A 160 -0.71 -20.86 1.46
CA VAL A 160 -0.91 -21.33 2.85
C VAL A 160 -2.32 -21.90 3.04
N SER A 161 -3.35 -21.27 2.46
CA SER A 161 -4.72 -21.79 2.49
C SER A 161 -4.81 -23.17 1.84
N ALA A 162 -4.20 -23.37 0.67
CA ALA A 162 -4.18 -24.67 0.01
C ALA A 162 -3.48 -25.75 0.85
N ILE A 163 -2.42 -25.39 1.59
CA ILE A 163 -1.74 -26.31 2.53
C ILE A 163 -2.67 -26.68 3.69
N ILE A 164 -3.40 -25.72 4.25
CA ILE A 164 -4.38 -25.97 5.32
C ILE A 164 -5.48 -26.92 4.82
N ASP A 165 -5.99 -26.73 3.61
CA ASP A 165 -7.00 -27.61 3.00
C ASP A 165 -6.46 -29.05 2.86
N ILE A 166 -5.18 -29.23 2.47
CA ILE A 166 -4.53 -30.54 2.42
C ILE A 166 -4.46 -31.18 3.82
N ILE A 167 -4.11 -30.40 4.85
CA ILE A 167 -4.06 -30.90 6.23
C ILE A 167 -5.45 -31.33 6.71
N ILE A 168 -6.49 -30.56 6.39
CA ILE A 168 -7.88 -30.90 6.71
C ILE A 168 -8.29 -32.19 6.01
N ALA A 169 -7.96 -32.34 4.72
CA ALA A 169 -8.27 -33.55 3.97
C ALA A 169 -7.60 -34.80 4.57
N LEU A 170 -6.34 -34.70 5.01
CA LEU A 170 -5.63 -35.78 5.70
C LEU A 170 -6.24 -36.10 7.08
N GLU A 171 -6.67 -35.08 7.83
CA GLU A 171 -7.33 -35.26 9.13
C GLU A 171 -8.74 -35.86 9.00
N LEU A 172 -9.37 -35.76 7.83
CA LEU A 172 -10.65 -36.42 7.55
C LEU A 172 -10.48 -37.87 7.07
N ASP A 173 -9.38 -38.17 6.37
CA ASP A 173 -9.11 -39.50 5.82
C ASP A 173 -8.42 -40.43 6.83
N VAL A 174 -7.39 -39.92 7.53
CA VAL A 174 -6.57 -40.68 8.47
C VAL A 174 -6.91 -40.33 9.93
N GLY A 175 -7.24 -39.07 10.18
CA GLY A 175 -7.78 -38.63 11.47
C GLY A 175 -9.26 -38.93 11.54
N ASN A 176 -9.81 -39.09 12.74
CA ASN A 176 -11.25 -39.29 12.91
C ASN A 176 -12.04 -37.96 12.72
N GLY A 177 -11.47 -36.96 12.04
CA GLY A 177 -12.04 -35.63 11.83
C GLY A 177 -12.17 -34.75 13.08
N GLN A 178 -11.80 -35.25 14.27
CA GLN A 178 -12.05 -34.56 15.53
C GLN A 178 -11.29 -33.24 15.68
N ARG A 179 -10.12 -33.10 15.03
CA ARG A 179 -9.28 -31.89 15.14
C ARG A 179 -9.59 -30.85 14.07
N VAL A 180 -10.47 -31.12 13.10
CA VAL A 180 -10.77 -30.20 12.00
C VAL A 180 -11.24 -28.82 12.49
N PRO A 181 -12.16 -28.70 13.47
CA PRO A 181 -12.56 -27.39 14.00
C PRO A 181 -11.38 -26.61 14.63
N GLU A 182 -10.45 -27.31 15.29
CA GLU A 182 -9.26 -26.69 15.89
C GLU A 182 -8.31 -26.15 14.82
N ILE A 183 -8.06 -26.94 13.76
CA ILE A 183 -7.22 -26.54 12.62
C ILE A 183 -7.78 -25.28 11.95
N ILE A 184 -9.08 -25.26 11.68
CA ILE A 184 -9.78 -24.11 11.10
C ILE A 184 -9.67 -22.88 12.03
N GLY A 185 -9.88 -23.07 13.33
CA GLY A 185 -9.75 -22.02 14.34
C GLY A 185 -8.36 -21.40 14.36
N VAL A 186 -7.30 -22.21 14.39
CA VAL A 186 -5.91 -21.76 14.36
C VAL A 186 -5.60 -21.00 13.07
N ALA A 187 -6.05 -21.48 11.92
CA ALA A 187 -5.88 -20.81 10.63
C ALA A 187 -6.52 -19.42 10.60
N HIS A 188 -7.73 -19.29 11.16
CA HIS A 188 -8.41 -18.00 11.26
C HIS A 188 -7.74 -17.05 12.26
N ILE A 189 -7.26 -17.55 13.40
CA ILE A 189 -6.48 -16.74 14.35
C ILE A 189 -5.21 -16.20 13.69
N ALA A 190 -4.47 -17.04 12.96
CA ALA A 190 -3.29 -16.61 12.22
C ALA A 190 -3.65 -15.51 11.19
N THR A 191 -4.76 -15.69 10.47
CA THR A 191 -5.27 -14.69 9.53
C THR A 191 -5.62 -13.37 10.23
N LEU A 192 -6.22 -13.42 11.43
CA LEU A 192 -6.53 -12.24 12.24
C LEU A 192 -5.27 -11.47 12.66
N LEU A 193 -4.22 -12.17 13.08
CA LEU A 193 -2.96 -11.53 13.45
C LEU A 193 -2.34 -10.81 12.26
N VAL A 194 -2.36 -11.44 11.08
CA VAL A 194 -1.87 -10.85 9.84
C VAL A 194 -2.71 -9.62 9.44
N LEU A 195 -4.04 -9.74 9.43
CA LEU A 195 -4.94 -8.61 9.11
C LEU A 195 -4.73 -7.45 10.09
N THR A 196 -4.67 -7.73 11.38
CA THR A 196 -4.44 -6.73 12.43
C THR A 196 -3.09 -6.05 12.26
N PHE A 197 -2.03 -6.81 11.99
CA PHE A 197 -0.73 -6.27 11.67
C PHE A 197 -0.80 -5.31 10.48
N PHE A 198 -1.48 -5.68 9.38
CA PHE A 198 -1.63 -4.78 8.23
C PHE A 198 -2.48 -3.54 8.53
N ILE A 199 -3.52 -3.66 9.37
CA ILE A 199 -4.31 -2.53 9.86
C ILE A 199 -3.39 -1.59 10.65
N VAL A 200 -2.62 -2.08 11.62
CA VAL A 200 -1.80 -1.25 12.50
C VAL A 200 -0.59 -0.65 11.77
N THR A 201 0.12 -1.44 10.95
CA THR A 201 1.40 -1.04 10.34
C THR A 201 1.27 -0.22 9.07
N LYS A 202 0.14 -0.26 8.36
CA LYS A 202 -0.13 0.70 7.27
C LYS A 202 -0.39 2.08 7.86
N LYS A 203 0.70 2.78 8.20
CA LYS A 203 0.73 4.23 8.27
C LYS A 203 0.46 4.75 6.85
N SER A 204 -0.39 5.76 6.74
CA SER A 204 -0.70 6.47 5.51
C SER A 204 0.61 6.87 4.82
N ALA A 205 1.06 6.07 3.85
CA ALA A 205 2.05 6.56 2.91
C ALA A 205 1.39 7.79 2.27
N PRO A 206 2.01 8.99 2.31
CA PRO A 206 1.52 10.11 1.54
C PRO A 206 1.30 9.58 0.14
N ALA A 207 0.09 9.73 -0.39
CA ALA A 207 -0.26 9.21 -1.70
C ALA A 207 0.87 9.56 -2.67
N GLU A 208 1.64 8.54 -3.05
CA GLU A 208 2.58 8.69 -4.15
C GLU A 208 1.66 8.86 -5.36
N ASN A 209 1.40 10.12 -5.68
CA ASN A 209 0.65 10.56 -6.85
C ASN A 209 1.39 10.03 -8.07
N LYS A 210 1.15 8.76 -8.41
CA LYS A 210 1.40 8.27 -9.75
C LYS A 210 0.59 9.18 -10.66
N PRO A 211 1.22 9.89 -11.61
CA PRO A 211 0.53 10.83 -12.47
C PRO A 211 -0.58 10.06 -13.18
N SER A 212 -1.82 10.39 -12.81
CA SER A 212 -3.02 9.91 -13.47
C SER A 212 -3.73 11.12 -14.04
N ASN A 213 -3.21 11.66 -15.12
CA ASN A 213 -4.10 12.10 -16.19
C ASN A 213 -3.37 12.13 -17.52
N LYS A 214 -4.11 11.83 -18.57
CA LYS A 214 -3.65 11.82 -19.96
C LYS A 214 -2.94 13.14 -20.27
N THR A 215 -1.76 13.03 -20.87
CA THR A 215 -0.89 14.11 -21.36
C THR A 215 -1.66 15.04 -22.29
N GLN A 216 -2.26 16.08 -21.74
CA GLN A 216 -2.45 17.33 -22.46
C GLN A 216 -1.23 18.20 -22.14
N PRO A 217 -0.58 18.79 -23.15
CA PRO A 217 0.51 19.73 -22.91
C PRO A 217 0.02 20.91 -22.04
N ALA A 218 0.91 21.49 -21.25
CA ALA A 218 0.60 22.65 -20.42
C ALA A 218 0.08 23.79 -21.32
N SER A 219 -1.05 24.38 -20.94
CA SER A 219 -1.58 25.56 -21.62
C SER A 219 -0.86 26.83 -21.15
N ASP A 220 -0.93 27.91 -21.91
CA ASP A 220 -0.36 29.21 -21.49
C ASP A 220 -0.96 29.67 -20.13
N GLY A 221 -2.23 29.37 -19.88
CA GLY A 221 -2.88 29.62 -18.59
C GLY A 221 -2.35 28.74 -17.44
N ASP A 222 -1.86 27.53 -17.72
CA ASP A 222 -1.20 26.69 -16.72
C ASP A 222 0.17 27.26 -16.34
N LEU A 223 0.91 27.81 -17.30
CA LEU A 223 2.21 28.46 -17.06
C LEU A 223 2.02 29.73 -16.21
N GLU A 224 1.06 30.59 -16.57
CA GLU A 224 0.77 31.81 -15.80
C GLU A 224 0.33 31.49 -14.36
N LEU A 225 -0.48 30.44 -14.17
CA LEU A 225 -0.88 30.00 -12.84
C LEU A 225 0.29 29.40 -12.05
N ALA A 226 1.20 28.68 -12.70
CA ALA A 226 2.42 28.16 -12.07
C ALA A 226 3.32 29.30 -11.56
N ASP A 227 3.50 30.36 -12.36
CA ASP A 227 4.26 31.55 -11.95
C ASP A 227 3.59 32.27 -10.76
N LYS A 228 2.26 32.43 -10.79
CA LYS A 228 1.49 32.99 -9.66
C LYS A 228 1.65 32.13 -8.39
N LEU A 229 1.62 30.80 -8.53
CA LEU A 229 1.85 29.87 -7.42
C LEU A 229 3.24 30.04 -6.82
N GLU A 230 4.27 30.07 -7.66
CA GLU A 230 5.65 30.25 -7.24
C GLU A 230 5.86 31.59 -6.50
N GLN A 231 5.39 32.70 -7.07
CA GLN A 231 5.48 34.01 -6.43
C GLN A 231 4.77 34.01 -5.07
N PHE A 232 3.55 33.46 -5.02
CA PHE A 232 2.76 33.42 -3.78
C PHE A 232 3.43 32.58 -2.69
N ILE A 233 4.03 31.44 -3.05
CA ILE A 233 4.78 30.57 -2.12
C ILE A 233 6.01 31.29 -1.57
N ARG A 234 6.77 31.98 -2.44
CA ARG A 234 8.01 32.68 -2.06
C ARG A 234 7.75 33.90 -1.19
N ILE A 235 6.85 34.80 -1.62
CA ILE A 235 6.56 36.05 -0.91
C ILE A 235 6.05 35.77 0.50
N ASN A 236 5.11 34.83 0.64
CA ASN A 236 4.52 34.49 1.94
C ASN A 236 5.34 33.46 2.73
N ARG A 237 6.51 33.04 2.21
CA ARG A 237 7.37 31.98 2.76
C ARG A 237 6.57 30.75 3.22
N LEU A 238 5.58 30.32 2.43
CA LEU A 238 4.63 29.28 2.84
C LEU A 238 5.31 27.94 3.14
N TYR A 239 6.53 27.75 2.64
CA TYR A 239 7.35 26.58 2.89
C TYR A 239 7.81 26.46 4.36
N THR A 240 7.86 27.54 5.14
CA THR A 240 8.22 27.47 6.57
C THR A 240 7.09 26.91 7.45
N ASP A 241 5.83 26.96 7.00
CA ASP A 241 4.71 26.39 7.75
C ASP A 241 4.72 24.86 7.63
N PRO A 242 4.96 24.11 8.71
CA PRO A 242 5.03 22.65 8.68
C PRO A 242 3.68 22.00 8.34
N ASN A 243 2.58 22.70 8.61
CA ASN A 243 1.22 22.23 8.39
C ASN A 243 0.66 22.66 7.03
N MET A 244 1.48 23.22 6.13
CA MET A 244 1.02 23.68 4.83
C MET A 244 0.59 22.51 3.94
N THR A 245 -0.67 22.52 3.50
CA THR A 245 -1.26 21.49 2.63
C THR A 245 -1.82 22.10 1.35
N LEU A 246 -2.08 21.27 0.33
CA LEU A 246 -2.75 21.71 -0.90
C LEU A 246 -4.05 22.46 -0.63
N GLN A 247 -4.86 21.97 0.31
CA GLN A 247 -6.13 22.59 0.66
C GLN A 247 -5.95 23.95 1.33
N ARG A 248 -4.92 24.13 2.16
CA ARG A 248 -4.61 25.43 2.79
C ARG A 248 -4.10 26.42 1.75
N LEU A 249 -3.25 25.98 0.83
CA LEU A 249 -2.78 26.80 -0.29
C LEU A 249 -3.95 27.25 -1.17
N ALA A 250 -4.82 26.31 -1.55
CA ALA A 250 -6.04 26.57 -2.32
C ALA A 250 -6.92 27.64 -1.68
N ARG A 251 -7.19 27.50 -0.37
CA ARG A 251 -7.98 28.49 0.39
C ARG A 251 -7.32 29.87 0.42
N ARG A 252 -5.99 29.92 0.60
CA ARG A 252 -5.25 31.19 0.66
C ARG A 252 -5.19 31.91 -0.68
N MET A 253 -5.18 31.18 -1.79
CA MET A 253 -5.17 31.76 -3.14
C MET A 253 -6.57 31.97 -3.74
N GLY A 254 -7.61 31.41 -3.11
CA GLY A 254 -8.97 31.42 -3.69
C GLY A 254 -9.12 30.52 -4.92
N ILE A 255 -8.21 29.58 -5.15
CA ILE A 255 -8.19 28.71 -6.34
C ILE A 255 -8.52 27.27 -5.93
N PRO A 256 -9.37 26.54 -6.68
CA PRO A 256 -9.69 25.15 -6.36
C PRO A 256 -8.43 24.26 -6.29
N ALA A 257 -8.31 23.47 -5.21
CA ALA A 257 -7.18 22.58 -4.96
C ALA A 257 -6.87 21.63 -6.14
N ARG A 258 -7.91 21.18 -6.84
CA ARG A 258 -7.78 20.33 -8.02
C ARG A 258 -7.04 21.05 -9.15
N HIS A 259 -7.40 22.30 -9.42
CA HIS A 259 -6.79 23.10 -10.48
C HIS A 259 -5.30 23.32 -10.18
N ILE A 260 -4.97 23.74 -8.96
CA ILE A 260 -3.57 23.87 -8.50
C ILE A 260 -2.79 22.55 -8.68
N SER A 261 -3.39 21.43 -8.27
CA SER A 261 -2.72 20.12 -8.39
C SER A 261 -2.50 19.70 -9.84
N GLU A 262 -3.46 19.96 -10.72
CA GLU A 262 -3.37 19.63 -12.15
C GLU A 262 -2.28 20.49 -12.81
N THR A 263 -2.26 21.80 -12.55
CA THR A 263 -1.24 22.71 -13.07
C THR A 263 0.16 22.36 -12.57
N ILE A 264 0.34 22.13 -11.26
CA ILE A 264 1.66 21.74 -10.71
C ILE A 264 2.14 20.42 -11.32
N ASN A 265 1.24 19.47 -11.53
CA ASN A 265 1.60 18.20 -12.12
C ASN A 265 2.00 18.35 -13.60
N ARG A 266 1.29 19.17 -14.37
CA ARG A 266 1.57 19.43 -15.78
C ARG A 266 2.87 20.20 -15.99
N VAL A 267 3.09 21.26 -15.23
CA VAL A 267 4.23 22.18 -15.42
C VAL A 267 5.51 21.61 -14.78
N TYR A 268 5.43 21.12 -13.55
CA TYR A 268 6.63 20.69 -12.79
C TYR A 268 6.83 19.17 -12.77
N GLY A 269 5.85 18.37 -13.21
CA GLY A 269 5.91 16.90 -13.10
C GLY A 269 5.93 16.38 -11.66
N ARG A 270 5.53 17.21 -10.69
CA ARG A 270 5.68 16.98 -9.24
C ARG A 270 4.34 17.16 -8.53
N ASN A 271 4.28 16.80 -7.25
CA ASN A 271 3.16 17.17 -6.38
C ASN A 271 3.53 18.36 -5.48
N ILE A 272 2.53 19.02 -4.89
CA ILE A 272 2.76 20.22 -4.07
C ILE A 272 3.70 19.96 -2.88
N SER A 273 3.67 18.78 -2.25
CA SER A 273 4.56 18.47 -1.13
C SER A 273 6.03 18.41 -1.59
N GLN A 274 6.28 17.90 -2.79
CA GLN A 274 7.62 17.90 -3.40
C GLN A 274 8.07 19.32 -3.74
N VAL A 275 7.19 20.15 -4.28
CA VAL A 275 7.47 21.57 -4.57
C VAL A 275 7.81 22.34 -3.29
N MET A 276 7.02 22.14 -2.22
CA MET A 276 7.31 22.77 -0.93
C MET A 276 8.64 22.27 -0.36
N ASN A 277 8.90 20.96 -0.39
CA ASN A 277 10.16 20.41 0.09
C ASN A 277 11.37 20.94 -0.69
N SER A 278 11.26 21.21 -2.00
CA SER A 278 12.37 21.86 -2.73
C SER A 278 12.66 23.25 -2.18
N TYR A 279 11.64 24.09 -1.96
CA TYR A 279 11.85 25.41 -1.36
C TYR A 279 12.44 25.33 0.07
N ARG A 280 11.95 24.37 0.87
CA ARG A 280 12.52 24.13 2.21
C ARG A 280 13.99 23.75 2.15
N LEU A 281 14.35 22.85 1.23
CA LEU A 281 15.74 22.41 1.07
C LEU A 281 16.66 23.51 0.56
N ASP A 282 16.17 24.37 -0.33
CA ASP A 282 16.93 25.54 -0.80
C ASP A 282 17.24 26.49 0.36
N GLU A 283 16.26 26.73 1.24
CA GLU A 283 16.47 27.55 2.43
C GLU A 283 17.38 26.86 3.47
N VAL A 284 17.24 25.55 3.67
CA VAL A 284 18.16 24.80 4.54
C VAL A 284 19.59 24.91 4.02
N LYS A 285 19.83 24.71 2.72
CA LYS A 285 21.17 24.83 2.13
C LYS A 285 21.74 26.23 2.38
N ARG A 286 20.94 27.28 2.20
CA ARG A 286 21.34 28.67 2.50
C ARG A 286 21.72 28.85 3.97
N LEU A 287 20.92 28.35 4.90
CA LEU A 287 21.19 28.47 6.35
C LEU A 287 22.39 27.63 6.78
N LEU A 288 22.60 26.46 6.16
CA LEU A 288 23.75 25.60 6.44
C LEU A 288 25.09 26.20 5.98
N SER A 289 25.11 27.06 4.96
CA SER A 289 26.34 27.72 4.50
C SER A 289 26.62 29.05 5.19
N GLN A 290 25.61 29.66 5.84
CA GLN A 290 25.71 30.99 6.45
C GLN A 290 25.76 30.96 7.98
N THR A 291 25.42 29.84 8.62
CA THR A 291 25.28 29.76 10.08
C THR A 291 25.83 28.46 10.65
N ASP A 292 26.30 28.52 11.89
CA ASP A 292 26.72 27.34 12.67
C ASP A 292 25.59 26.74 13.51
N SER A 293 24.35 27.25 13.37
CA SER A 293 23.15 26.77 14.07
C SER A 293 22.99 25.25 13.94
N ARG A 294 22.38 24.59 14.93
CA ARG A 294 22.23 23.13 14.90
C ARG A 294 21.34 22.75 13.72
N ILE A 295 21.73 21.69 13.00
CA ILE A 295 20.98 21.18 11.83
C ILE A 295 19.52 20.85 12.20
N THR A 296 19.29 20.41 13.44
CA THR A 296 17.95 20.12 13.97
C THR A 296 17.10 21.38 14.09
N ASP A 297 17.68 22.52 14.40
CA ASP A 297 16.94 23.77 14.55
C ASP A 297 16.62 24.34 13.16
N ILE A 298 17.62 24.34 12.27
CA ILE A 298 17.47 24.76 10.86
C ILE A 298 16.38 23.96 10.13
N MET A 299 16.30 22.64 10.32
CA MET A 299 15.24 21.87 9.65
C MET A 299 13.85 22.25 10.16
N LEU A 300 13.70 22.53 11.46
CA LEU A 300 12.42 22.87 12.08
C LEU A 300 11.97 24.26 11.61
N ASP A 301 12.88 25.23 11.57
CA ASP A 301 12.65 26.59 11.08
C ASP A 301 12.25 26.61 9.61
N CYS A 302 12.82 25.70 8.81
CA CYS A 302 12.43 25.49 7.42
C CYS A 302 11.16 24.65 7.24
N GLY A 303 10.43 24.31 8.31
CA GLY A 303 9.13 23.64 8.23
C GLY A 303 9.17 22.11 8.09
N PHE A 304 10.31 21.45 8.30
CA PHE A 304 10.34 19.99 8.41
C PHE A 304 9.90 19.52 9.80
N GLN A 305 8.88 18.66 9.88
CA GLN A 305 8.39 18.15 11.16
C GLN A 305 9.25 17.03 11.77
N THR A 306 9.98 16.25 10.95
CA THR A 306 10.71 15.07 11.43
C THR A 306 12.08 14.93 10.79
N LYS A 307 13.07 14.48 11.58
CA LYS A 307 14.44 14.20 11.13
C LYS A 307 14.49 13.18 9.99
N SER A 308 13.67 12.13 10.07
CA SER A 308 13.66 11.06 9.05
C SER A 308 13.19 11.59 7.68
N ASN A 309 12.16 12.43 7.65
CA ASN A 309 11.71 13.06 6.41
C ASN A 309 12.79 14.00 5.85
N PHE A 310 13.31 14.88 6.70
CA PHE A 310 14.36 15.82 6.33
C PHE A 310 15.60 15.14 5.73
N ASN A 311 16.19 14.17 6.45
CA ASN A 311 17.40 13.48 6.00
C ASN A 311 17.19 12.76 4.66
N ARG A 312 16.02 12.14 4.46
CA ARG A 312 15.70 11.44 3.21
C ARG A 312 15.58 12.41 2.04
N GLU A 313 14.82 13.50 2.19
CA GLU A 313 14.66 14.49 1.11
C GLU A 313 15.95 15.24 0.82
N PHE A 314 16.75 15.56 1.85
CA PHE A 314 18.04 16.21 1.70
C PHE A 314 19.05 15.32 0.95
N LEU A 315 19.16 14.04 1.35
CA LEU A 315 20.02 13.07 0.67
C LEU A 315 19.59 12.87 -0.78
N LYS A 316 18.28 12.78 -1.03
CA LYS A 316 17.73 12.63 -2.39
C LYS A 316 18.07 13.84 -3.28
N ALA A 317 18.04 15.05 -2.73
CA ALA A 317 18.30 16.27 -3.48
C ALA A 317 19.79 16.58 -3.68
N THR A 318 20.65 16.18 -2.74
CA THR A 318 22.06 16.59 -2.73
C THR A 318 23.06 15.44 -2.89
N GLY A 319 22.62 14.19 -2.75
CA GLY A 319 23.50 13.01 -2.73
C GLY A 319 24.32 12.84 -1.45
N MET A 320 24.23 13.76 -0.49
CA MET A 320 25.01 13.76 0.74
C MET A 320 24.18 14.07 1.99
N THR A 321 24.70 13.77 3.17
CA THR A 321 24.03 14.12 4.43
C THR A 321 24.16 15.63 4.71
N PRO A 322 23.23 16.24 5.49
CA PRO A 322 23.31 17.65 5.86
C PRO A 322 24.64 18.05 6.51
N SER A 323 25.20 17.19 7.36
CA SER A 323 26.50 17.41 8.01
C SER A 323 27.66 17.37 7.02
N GLN A 324 27.63 16.45 6.05
CA GLN A 324 28.62 16.40 4.97
C GLN A 324 28.51 17.64 4.09
N TRP A 325 27.27 18.04 3.73
CA TRP A 325 27.01 19.22 2.92
C TRP A 325 27.55 20.49 3.57
N ARG A 326 27.31 20.68 4.88
CA ARG A 326 27.86 21.81 5.63
C ARG A 326 29.39 21.84 5.56
N ARG A 327 30.06 20.71 5.82
CA ARG A 327 31.54 20.67 5.76
C ARG A 327 32.09 21.00 4.37
N ALA A 328 31.40 20.58 3.32
CA ALA A 328 31.81 20.83 1.95
C ALA A 328 31.55 22.28 1.48
N ASN A 329 30.60 22.99 2.11
CA ASN A 329 30.14 24.33 1.69
C ASN A 329 30.30 25.39 2.78
N ALA A 330 31.00 25.07 3.88
CA ALA A 330 31.37 26.05 4.88
C ALA A 330 32.31 27.06 4.21
N ALA A 331 31.98 28.35 4.29
CA ALA A 331 32.94 29.38 3.94
C ALA A 331 34.21 29.16 4.79
N PRO A 332 35.42 29.36 4.26
CA PRO A 332 36.63 29.31 5.06
C PRO A 332 36.50 30.37 6.15
N SER A 333 36.21 29.92 7.38
CA SER A 333 36.23 30.78 8.55
C SER A 333 37.62 31.37 8.66
N SER A 334 37.68 32.69 8.73
CA SER A 334 38.86 33.51 8.97
C SER A 334 39.70 32.94 10.12
N ALA A 335 40.70 32.14 9.77
CA ALA A 335 41.88 31.96 10.58
C ALA A 335 42.75 33.21 10.34
N ILE A 336 42.69 34.17 11.26
CA ILE A 336 43.72 35.15 11.66
C ILE A 336 43.02 36.12 12.62
N ALA A 337 43.22 35.94 13.92
CA ALA A 337 43.32 36.98 14.95
C ALA A 337 43.30 36.30 16.34
N ASP A 338 44.40 35.61 16.67
CA ASP A 338 44.93 35.59 18.03
C ASP A 338 46.35 35.03 17.97
N ALA A 339 47.27 35.89 17.53
CA ALA A 339 48.69 35.69 17.63
C ALA A 339 49.32 37.00 18.13
N THR A 340 49.50 37.09 19.45
CA THR A 340 50.53 37.94 20.08
C THR A 340 50.85 37.35 21.47
N PRO A 341 52.05 37.61 22.01
CA PRO A 341 52.97 36.54 22.40
C PRO A 341 53.24 36.55 23.91
N ALA A 342 53.46 35.38 24.50
CA ALA A 342 54.04 35.33 25.84
C ALA A 342 55.56 35.47 25.74
N SER A 343 56.03 36.71 25.91
CA SER A 343 57.40 37.02 26.28
C SER A 343 57.71 36.50 27.68
N GLU A 344 58.71 35.63 27.79
CA GLU A 344 59.91 35.81 28.63
C GLU A 344 59.77 36.72 29.88
N ASN A 345 59.74 36.12 31.09
CA ASN A 345 60.76 36.33 32.13
C ASN A 345 60.37 35.75 33.51
N ARG A 346 61.34 34.98 34.04
CA ARG A 346 61.69 34.70 35.45
C ARG A 346 60.74 33.93 36.36
#